data_AF-J2FWC1-F1
#
_entry.id   AF-J2FWC1-F1
#
_cell.length_a   1.000
_cell.length_b   1.000
_cell.length_c   1.000
_cell.angle_alpha   90.00
_cell.angle_beta   90.00
_cell.angle_gamma   90.00
#
_symmetry.space_group_name_H-M   'P 1'
#
loop_
_entity.id
_entity.type
_entity.pdbx_description
1 polymer ?
#
loop_
_entity_poly.entity_id
_entity_poly.type
_entity_poly.pdbx_seq_one_letter_code
_entity_poly.pdbx_strand_id
1 'polypeptide(L)'
;MSVAVLELDAQQLLQHATAGTGLADWADEGFADRFALAVAHINTIPMEAAGRQAAADNIHWLLTDRLRFFQDRKDYPLADEVIERPMFASGEPRSGTTLMHALMAVDPDARALRFAEVMHPSPPPGAVSGKDPRHAQADAEWREINTKMSKWLHCHPYNDMLGDGLPEDERTWAFDFRVMTPTAWWRVPMQNLSMGLPTDPVAQYRIHKAMLQAFQYGREAKYWVLKGFHTTRLEAFFDTYPDATLVWLHRDPVMVAASSTMMMSDIMEGIVGRIDIMKEAKMHLERVRWSIGNTMANPLTDDPRIHHVLYHDFVADPVATVRGYYAFAGRDFGERQESAMRRYLAENRGDRHGKFHYSTQVLVDAGYDIDELNAEFAPFRERFGVPIEVRK
;
A
#
# COMPACT_ATOMS: atom_id res chain seq x y z
N MET A 1 31.34 -27.89 9.96
CA MET A 1 30.14 -28.14 10.80
C MET A 1 29.06 -27.18 10.34
N SER A 2 28.04 -27.68 9.66
CA SER A 2 26.88 -26.89 9.24
C SER A 2 26.15 -26.46 10.51
N VAL A 3 26.15 -25.17 10.82
CA VAL A 3 25.25 -24.63 11.84
C VAL A 3 23.85 -24.93 11.33
N ALA A 4 23.12 -25.81 12.01
CA ALA A 4 21.70 -26.03 11.72
C ALA A 4 21.03 -24.67 11.83
N VAL A 5 20.63 -24.12 10.69
CA VAL A 5 19.90 -22.87 10.68
C VAL A 5 18.54 -23.19 11.29
N LEU A 6 18.32 -22.75 12.54
CA LEU A 6 17.11 -23.06 13.29
C LEU A 6 15.90 -22.59 12.47
N GLU A 7 14.97 -23.51 12.21
CA GLU A 7 13.68 -23.18 11.62
C GLU A 7 12.94 -22.21 12.54
N LEU A 8 12.18 -21.28 11.95
CA LEU A 8 11.33 -20.37 12.71
C LEU A 8 10.17 -21.16 13.31
N ASP A 9 9.97 -21.06 14.62
CA ASP A 9 8.86 -21.69 15.34
C ASP A 9 7.81 -20.61 15.70
N ALA A 10 6.61 -20.74 15.14
CA ALA A 10 5.54 -19.77 15.33
C ALA A 10 5.13 -19.62 16.81
N GLN A 11 5.07 -20.73 17.56
CA GLN A 11 4.66 -20.68 18.96
C GLN A 11 5.71 -19.97 19.82
N GLN A 12 7.00 -20.25 19.58
CA GLN A 12 8.10 -19.57 20.28
C GLN A 12 8.14 -18.08 19.94
N LEU A 13 7.89 -17.69 18.70
CA LEU A 13 7.84 -16.28 18.28
C LEU A 13 6.68 -15.52 18.97
N LEU A 14 5.49 -16.13 19.06
CA LEU A 14 4.35 -15.56 19.81
C LEU A 14 4.66 -15.43 21.31
N GLN A 15 5.26 -16.47 21.91
CA GLN A 15 5.67 -16.45 23.32
C GLN A 15 6.72 -15.37 23.60
N HIS A 16 7.69 -15.22 22.71
CA HIS A 16 8.74 -14.20 22.84
C HIS A 16 8.14 -12.78 22.79
N ALA A 17 7.25 -12.50 21.85
CA ALA A 17 6.57 -11.20 21.77
C ALA A 17 5.67 -10.93 23.01
N THR A 18 4.98 -11.96 23.51
CA THR A 18 4.18 -11.88 24.74
C THR A 18 5.05 -11.57 25.95
N ALA A 19 6.16 -12.28 26.13
CA ALA A 19 7.10 -12.07 27.23
C ALA A 19 7.77 -10.69 27.17
N GLY A 20 8.15 -10.23 25.97
CA GLY A 20 8.81 -8.93 25.77
C GLY A 20 7.90 -7.72 25.98
N THR A 21 6.57 -7.89 25.89
CA THR A 21 5.59 -6.81 26.08
C THR A 21 4.80 -6.91 27.37
N GLY A 22 4.67 -8.11 27.95
CA GLY A 22 3.72 -8.40 29.02
C GLY A 22 2.26 -8.47 28.55
N LEU A 23 2.01 -8.49 27.24
CA LEU A 23 0.68 -8.46 26.62
C LEU A 23 0.41 -9.77 25.88
N ALA A 24 -0.82 -10.29 25.95
CA ALA A 24 -1.18 -11.59 25.34
C ALA A 24 -2.47 -11.56 24.50
N ASP A 25 -3.13 -10.40 24.36
CA ASP A 25 -4.35 -10.28 23.58
C ASP A 25 -4.06 -9.89 22.13
N TRP A 26 -4.28 -10.84 21.21
CA TRP A 26 -4.07 -10.66 19.78
C TRP A 26 -5.26 -10.05 19.04
N ALA A 27 -6.39 -9.79 19.74
CA ALA A 27 -7.62 -9.18 19.23
C ALA A 27 -8.22 -9.85 17.98
N ASP A 28 -7.99 -11.17 17.84
CA ASP A 28 -8.46 -12.06 16.79
C ASP A 28 -8.14 -13.51 17.20
N GLU A 29 -9.17 -14.34 17.41
CA GLU A 29 -9.02 -15.74 17.83
C GLU A 29 -8.25 -16.60 16.81
N GLY A 30 -8.38 -16.29 15.50
CA GLY A 30 -7.69 -16.99 14.42
C GLY A 30 -6.30 -16.44 14.10
N PHE A 31 -5.76 -15.52 14.91
CA PHE A 31 -4.46 -14.91 14.65
C PHE A 31 -3.31 -15.92 14.68
N ALA A 32 -3.28 -16.80 15.69
CA ALA A 32 -2.17 -17.75 15.88
C ALA A 32 -2.06 -18.73 14.70
N ASP A 33 -3.18 -19.29 14.24
CA ASP A 33 -3.22 -20.23 13.11
C ASP A 33 -2.78 -19.55 11.81
N ARG A 34 -3.27 -18.33 11.56
CA ARG A 34 -2.87 -17.52 10.40
C ARG A 34 -1.38 -17.18 10.42
N PHE A 35 -0.87 -16.77 11.58
CA PHE A 35 0.55 -16.47 11.76
C PHE A 35 1.41 -17.72 11.52
N ALA A 36 0.96 -18.90 11.96
CA ALA A 36 1.65 -20.16 11.70
C ALA A 36 1.77 -20.46 10.18
N LEU A 37 0.75 -20.13 9.38
CA LEU A 37 0.83 -20.25 7.91
C LEU A 37 1.89 -19.32 7.31
N ALA A 38 1.98 -18.08 7.79
CA ALA A 38 3.01 -17.14 7.34
C ALA A 38 4.41 -17.64 7.70
N VAL A 39 4.61 -18.12 8.93
CA VAL A 39 5.89 -18.71 9.37
C VAL A 39 6.24 -19.96 8.55
N ALA A 40 5.27 -20.84 8.30
CA ALA A 40 5.47 -22.02 7.46
C ALA A 40 5.92 -21.61 6.05
N HIS A 41 5.29 -20.60 5.45
CA HIS A 41 5.72 -20.07 4.16
C HIS A 41 7.16 -19.52 4.22
N ILE A 42 7.48 -18.69 5.21
CA ILE A 42 8.83 -18.12 5.38
C ILE A 42 9.89 -19.23 5.50
N ASN A 43 9.58 -20.32 6.20
CA ASN A 43 10.50 -21.47 6.33
C ASN A 43 10.77 -22.18 4.99
N THR A 44 9.87 -22.09 4.00
CA THR A 44 10.11 -22.63 2.65
C THR A 44 11.11 -21.80 1.83
N ILE A 45 11.36 -20.56 2.23
CA ILE A 45 12.25 -19.66 1.51
C ILE A 45 13.69 -20.00 1.86
N PRO A 46 14.56 -20.27 0.86
CA PRO A 46 15.96 -20.59 1.11
C PRO A 46 16.69 -19.34 1.63
N MET A 47 17.02 -19.33 2.91
CA MET A 47 17.73 -18.25 3.58
C MET A 47 18.90 -18.78 4.42
N GLU A 48 20.01 -18.04 4.41
CA GLU A 48 21.12 -18.24 5.34
C GLU A 48 20.74 -17.79 6.76
N ALA A 49 21.59 -18.09 7.74
CA ALA A 49 21.35 -17.78 9.15
C ALA A 49 21.06 -16.30 9.42
N ALA A 50 21.78 -15.39 8.76
CA ALA A 50 21.54 -13.95 8.88
C ALA A 50 20.16 -13.54 8.37
N GLY A 51 19.69 -14.13 7.26
CA GLY A 51 18.35 -13.89 6.71
C GLY A 51 17.25 -14.40 7.63
N ARG A 52 17.45 -15.57 8.26
CA ARG A 52 16.50 -16.11 9.25
C ARG A 52 16.45 -15.27 10.52
N GLN A 53 17.60 -14.80 11.00
CA GLN A 53 17.63 -13.88 12.15
C GLN A 53 16.88 -12.59 11.80
N ALA A 54 17.12 -12.00 10.62
CA ALA A 54 16.39 -10.82 10.17
C ALA A 54 14.87 -11.07 10.09
N ALA A 55 14.44 -12.27 9.66
CA ALA A 55 13.03 -12.66 9.67
C ALA A 55 12.47 -12.75 11.10
N ALA A 56 13.19 -13.37 12.03
CA ALA A 56 12.79 -13.47 13.44
C ALA A 56 12.66 -12.07 14.09
N ASP A 57 13.62 -11.19 13.85
CA ASP A 57 13.61 -9.82 14.37
C ASP A 57 12.45 -9.00 13.79
N ASN A 58 12.20 -9.12 12.48
CA ASN A 58 11.09 -8.45 11.80
C ASN A 58 9.73 -8.94 12.29
N ILE A 59 9.58 -10.26 12.47
CA ILE A 59 8.39 -10.88 13.05
C ILE A 59 8.18 -10.37 14.48
N HIS A 60 9.22 -10.36 15.31
CA HIS A 60 9.13 -9.88 16.67
C HIS A 60 8.62 -8.44 16.70
N TRP A 61 9.17 -7.56 15.87
CA TRP A 61 8.70 -6.17 15.74
C TRP A 61 7.20 -6.11 15.40
N LEU A 62 6.76 -6.76 14.33
CA LEU A 62 5.36 -6.75 13.90
C LEU A 62 4.41 -7.32 14.96
N LEU A 63 4.81 -8.40 15.65
CA LEU A 63 4.01 -8.98 16.74
C LEU A 63 3.89 -8.03 17.93
N THR A 64 4.97 -7.35 18.31
CA THR A 64 4.94 -6.39 19.42
C THR A 64 4.10 -5.15 19.10
N ASP A 65 4.16 -4.67 17.86
CA ASP A 65 3.33 -3.56 17.41
C ASP A 65 1.85 -3.93 17.41
N ARG A 66 1.51 -5.15 16.98
CA ARG A 66 0.14 -5.66 17.09
C ARG A 66 -0.36 -5.64 18.53
N LEU A 67 0.40 -6.24 19.45
CA LEU A 67 0.03 -6.33 20.87
C LEU A 67 -0.19 -4.94 21.48
N ARG A 68 0.75 -4.02 21.24
CA ARG A 68 0.66 -2.65 21.74
C ARG A 68 -0.49 -1.87 21.12
N PHE A 69 -0.69 -1.97 19.81
CA PHE A 69 -1.80 -1.32 19.12
C PHE A 69 -3.18 -1.74 19.66
N PHE A 70 -3.38 -3.03 19.89
CA PHE A 70 -4.65 -3.50 20.46
C PHE A 70 -4.78 -3.24 21.96
N GLN A 71 -3.66 -3.11 22.68
CA GLN A 71 -3.68 -2.62 24.05
C GLN A 71 -4.08 -1.14 24.12
N ASP A 72 -3.56 -0.28 23.24
CA ASP A 72 -3.95 1.14 23.18
C ASP A 72 -5.45 1.32 22.97
N ARG A 73 -6.10 0.43 22.21
CA ARG A 73 -7.56 0.46 22.02
C ARG A 73 -8.37 0.16 23.28
N LYS A 74 -7.76 -0.43 24.31
CA LYS A 74 -8.36 -0.64 25.63
C LYS A 74 -8.06 0.54 26.56
N ASP A 75 -6.87 1.11 26.42
CA ASP A 75 -6.36 2.16 27.30
C ASP A 75 -6.91 3.55 26.93
N TYR A 76 -7.30 3.75 25.66
CA TYR A 76 -7.87 4.99 25.14
C TYR A 76 -9.22 4.74 24.44
N PRO A 77 -10.13 5.73 24.42
CA PRO A 77 -11.44 5.61 23.76
C PRO A 77 -11.33 5.75 22.23
N LEU A 78 -10.35 5.07 21.61
CA LEU A 78 -10.09 5.17 20.16
C LEU A 78 -11.29 4.72 19.35
N ALA A 79 -12.05 3.73 19.84
CA ALA A 79 -13.22 3.20 19.16
C ALA A 79 -14.36 4.21 18.98
N ASP A 80 -14.38 5.29 19.78
CA ASP A 80 -15.40 6.35 19.74
C ASP A 80 -15.17 7.33 18.58
N GLU A 81 -13.98 7.34 17.99
CA GLU A 81 -13.66 8.17 16.82
C GLU A 81 -14.50 7.74 15.61
N VAL A 82 -15.22 8.71 15.02
CA VAL A 82 -16.04 8.50 13.83
C VAL A 82 -15.23 8.83 12.58
N ILE A 83 -15.17 7.89 11.64
CA ILE A 83 -14.56 8.10 10.33
C ILE A 83 -15.66 8.53 9.37
N GLU A 84 -15.82 9.85 9.19
CA GLU A 84 -16.91 10.44 8.41
C GLU A 84 -16.49 10.75 6.97
N ARG A 85 -17.27 10.24 6.01
CA ARG A 85 -17.15 10.47 4.56
C ARG A 85 -15.72 10.37 4.02
N PRO A 86 -14.94 9.33 4.37
CA PRO A 86 -13.55 9.21 3.93
C PRO A 86 -13.44 9.13 2.40
N MET A 87 -12.42 9.77 1.84
CA MET A 87 -12.14 9.76 0.41
C MET A 87 -10.98 8.83 0.11
N PHE A 88 -11.17 7.92 -0.84
CA PHE A 88 -10.14 6.95 -1.23
C PHE A 88 -9.73 7.14 -2.69
N ALA A 89 -8.47 6.85 -3.00
CA ALA A 89 -8.01 6.61 -4.37
C ALA A 89 -7.62 5.14 -4.55
N SER A 90 -8.03 4.55 -5.68
CA SER A 90 -7.61 3.21 -6.07
C SER A 90 -7.46 3.08 -7.58
N GLY A 91 -6.94 1.94 -8.01
CA GLY A 91 -6.62 1.66 -9.41
C GLY A 91 -5.49 0.65 -9.49
N GLU A 92 -5.17 0.25 -10.73
CA GLU A 92 -4.01 -0.60 -10.97
C GLU A 92 -2.72 0.07 -10.47
N PRO A 93 -1.70 -0.69 -10.03
CA PRO A 93 -0.38 -0.13 -9.84
C PRO A 93 0.02 0.69 -11.08
N ARG A 94 0.68 1.83 -10.87
CA ARG A 94 1.17 2.70 -11.95
C ARG A 94 0.07 3.48 -12.71
N SER A 95 -1.16 3.54 -12.20
CA SER A 95 -2.27 4.33 -12.77
C SER A 95 -2.36 5.79 -12.29
N GLY A 96 -1.34 6.29 -11.57
CA GLY A 96 -1.32 7.68 -11.07
C GLY A 96 -1.94 7.87 -9.68
N THR A 97 -2.43 6.80 -9.04
CA THR A 97 -3.03 6.84 -7.69
C THR A 97 -2.14 7.51 -6.64
N THR A 98 -0.81 7.39 -6.72
CA THR A 98 0.03 8.08 -5.75
C THR A 98 0.03 9.60 -5.90
N LEU A 99 0.07 10.12 -7.13
CA LEU A 99 -0.02 11.56 -7.32
C LEU A 99 -1.40 12.06 -6.88
N MET A 100 -2.46 11.29 -7.16
CA MET A 100 -3.81 11.60 -6.68
C MET A 100 -3.83 11.70 -5.16
N HIS A 101 -3.28 10.70 -4.46
CA HIS A 101 -3.19 10.70 -3.00
C HIS A 101 -2.38 11.87 -2.45
N ALA A 102 -1.23 12.18 -3.07
CA ALA A 102 -0.39 13.28 -2.63
C ALA A 102 -1.07 14.64 -2.79
N LEU A 103 -1.82 14.86 -3.87
CA LEU A 103 -2.58 16.09 -4.07
C LEU A 103 -3.71 16.23 -3.05
N MET A 104 -4.46 15.15 -2.79
CA MET A 104 -5.48 15.17 -1.73
C MET A 104 -4.86 15.39 -0.34
N ALA A 105 -3.68 14.83 -0.07
CA ALA A 105 -3.02 14.90 1.23
C ALA A 105 -2.42 16.27 1.58
N VAL A 106 -2.26 17.18 0.61
CA VAL A 106 -1.82 18.57 0.88
C VAL A 106 -2.97 19.53 1.11
N ASP A 107 -4.21 19.07 1.00
CA ASP A 107 -5.37 19.83 1.42
C ASP A 107 -5.27 20.14 2.94
N PRO A 108 -5.33 21.42 3.35
CA PRO A 108 -5.20 21.79 4.75
C PRO A 108 -6.26 21.16 5.67
N ASP A 109 -7.44 20.84 5.13
CA ASP A 109 -8.57 20.32 5.91
C ASP A 109 -8.63 18.77 5.89
N ALA A 110 -7.71 18.14 5.15
CA ALA A 110 -7.59 16.68 5.02
C ALA A 110 -6.47 16.08 5.89
N ARG A 111 -6.58 14.78 6.14
CA ARG A 111 -5.56 13.93 6.78
C ARG A 111 -5.31 12.68 5.95
N ALA A 112 -4.04 12.36 5.76
CA ALA A 112 -3.60 11.08 5.25
C ALA A 112 -2.83 10.32 6.32
N LEU A 113 -2.80 8.99 6.19
CA LEU A 113 -1.86 8.15 6.93
C LEU A 113 -0.41 8.60 6.65
N ARG A 114 0.47 8.46 7.64
CA ARG A 114 1.91 8.68 7.50
C ARG A 114 2.69 7.40 7.74
N PHE A 115 3.82 7.21 7.07
CA PHE A 115 4.66 6.03 7.31
C PHE A 115 5.07 5.90 8.78
N ALA A 116 5.39 7.00 9.47
CA ALA A 116 5.69 6.97 10.90
C ALA A 116 4.55 6.39 11.75
N GLU A 117 3.29 6.67 11.37
CA GLU A 117 2.10 6.19 12.08
C GLU A 117 1.88 4.71 11.80
N VAL A 118 1.85 4.30 10.53
CA VAL A 118 1.57 2.89 10.19
C VAL A 118 2.76 1.97 10.48
N MET A 119 3.99 2.48 10.46
CA MET A 119 5.18 1.69 10.80
C MET A 119 5.22 1.32 12.26
N HIS A 120 4.88 2.27 13.13
CA HIS A 120 4.86 2.08 14.58
C HIS A 120 3.51 2.59 15.10
N PRO A 121 2.44 1.78 15.09
CA PRO A 121 1.07 2.23 15.32
C PRO A 121 0.75 2.58 16.78
N SER A 122 1.69 2.35 17.70
CA SER A 122 1.55 2.59 19.14
C SER A 122 2.68 3.49 19.67
N PRO A 123 2.41 4.41 20.62
CA PRO A 123 1.09 4.79 21.15
C PRO A 123 0.27 5.59 20.13
N PRO A 124 -1.05 5.82 20.32
CA PRO A 124 -1.82 6.71 19.44
C PRO A 124 -1.23 8.12 19.47
N PRO A 125 -1.05 8.82 18.32
CA PRO A 125 -0.37 10.12 18.29
C PRO A 125 -0.98 11.18 19.20
N GLY A 126 -2.32 11.19 19.38
CA GLY A 126 -2.99 12.11 20.30
C GLY A 126 -2.69 11.89 21.78
N ALA A 127 -2.12 10.73 22.17
CA ALA A 127 -1.68 10.47 23.53
C ALA A 127 -0.20 10.86 23.78
N VAL A 128 0.53 11.28 22.74
CA VAL A 128 1.94 11.65 22.85
C VAL A 128 2.06 13.13 23.20
N SER A 129 2.71 13.43 24.32
CA SER A 129 3.10 14.80 24.66
C SER A 129 4.44 15.17 24.01
N GLY A 130 4.50 16.30 23.30
CA GLY A 130 5.73 16.81 22.71
C GLY A 130 6.06 16.18 21.36
N LYS A 131 7.36 15.97 21.08
CA LYS A 131 7.82 15.41 19.80
C LYS A 131 7.59 13.90 19.77
N ASP A 132 6.86 13.43 18.77
CA ASP A 132 6.62 12.01 18.57
C ASP A 132 7.92 11.28 18.15
N PRO A 133 8.41 10.30 18.96
CA PRO A 133 9.65 9.60 18.66
C PRO A 133 9.57 8.72 17.40
N ARG A 134 8.36 8.31 16.98
CA ARG A 134 8.17 7.41 15.85
C ARG A 134 8.58 8.02 14.52
N HIS A 135 8.46 9.34 14.37
CA HIS A 135 8.93 10.02 13.15
C HIS A 135 10.45 9.86 12.99
N ALA A 136 11.22 10.03 14.06
CA ALA A 136 12.67 9.88 14.00
C ALA A 136 13.08 8.41 13.72
N GLN A 137 12.36 7.45 14.27
CA GLN A 137 12.56 6.03 14.02
C GLN A 137 12.24 5.66 12.57
N ALA A 138 11.04 6.01 12.09
CA ALA A 138 10.61 5.76 10.72
C ALA A 138 11.52 6.47 9.70
N ASP A 139 12.02 7.66 10.02
CA ASP A 139 13.00 8.34 9.18
C ASP A 139 14.30 7.56 9.04
N ALA A 140 14.80 6.96 10.12
CA ALA A 140 16.01 6.12 10.08
C ALA A 140 15.78 4.86 9.24
N GLU A 141 14.63 4.22 9.42
CA GLU A 141 14.23 3.02 8.67
C GLU A 141 14.04 3.35 7.17
N TRP A 142 13.44 4.49 6.83
CA TRP A 142 13.31 4.93 5.44
C TRP A 142 14.64 5.28 4.79
N ARG A 143 15.60 5.83 5.54
CA ARG A 143 16.96 6.03 5.01
C ARG A 143 17.63 4.68 4.70
N GLU A 144 17.40 3.65 5.52
CA GLU A 144 17.88 2.30 5.23
C GLU A 144 17.20 1.72 3.97
N ILE A 145 15.87 1.82 3.88
CA ILE A 145 15.08 1.40 2.71
C ILE A 145 15.58 2.09 1.44
N ASN A 146 15.72 3.42 1.45
CA ASN A 146 16.20 4.19 0.31
C ASN A 146 17.67 3.89 -0.03
N THR A 147 18.48 3.46 0.94
CA THR A 147 19.85 3.00 0.67
C THR A 147 19.83 1.63 -0.04
N LYS A 148 19.01 0.71 0.46
CA LYS A 148 18.93 -0.67 -0.04
C LYS A 148 18.20 -0.79 -1.38
N MET A 149 17.18 0.03 -1.60
CA MET A 149 16.31 0.04 -2.77
C MET A 149 16.34 1.42 -3.45
N SER A 150 17.54 1.97 -3.69
CA SER A 150 17.70 3.34 -4.19
C SER A 150 16.96 3.63 -5.51
N LYS A 151 16.89 2.64 -6.40
CA LYS A 151 16.12 2.74 -7.66
C LYS A 151 14.62 2.95 -7.45
N TRP A 152 14.08 2.61 -6.27
CA TRP A 152 12.67 2.81 -5.94
C TRP A 152 12.29 4.31 -6.02
N LEU A 153 13.21 5.22 -5.67
CA LEU A 153 12.99 6.66 -5.77
C LEU A 153 12.72 7.15 -7.21
N HIS A 154 13.17 6.44 -8.24
CA HIS A 154 12.87 6.80 -9.64
C HIS A 154 11.37 6.63 -9.96
N CYS A 155 10.72 5.65 -9.34
CA CYS A 155 9.32 5.31 -9.63
C CYS A 155 8.35 5.71 -8.51
N HIS A 156 8.85 5.98 -7.30
CA HIS A 156 8.13 6.43 -6.10
C HIS A 156 8.93 7.54 -5.40
N PRO A 157 9.06 8.72 -6.02
CA PRO A 157 9.98 9.75 -5.52
C PRO A 157 9.58 10.28 -4.14
N TYR A 158 8.31 10.20 -3.76
CA TYR A 158 7.77 10.57 -2.43
C TYR A 158 8.30 9.71 -1.27
N ASN A 159 9.00 8.62 -1.54
CA ASN A 159 9.73 7.89 -0.49
C ASN A 159 10.87 8.73 0.12
N ASP A 160 11.22 9.88 -0.48
CA ASP A 160 12.12 10.88 0.12
C ASP A 160 11.47 11.72 1.24
N MET A 161 10.15 11.61 1.42
CA MET A 161 9.43 12.21 2.56
C MET A 161 9.60 11.40 3.86
N LEU A 162 10.29 10.26 3.79
CA LEU A 162 10.63 9.41 4.95
C LEU A 162 9.39 9.08 5.81
N GLY A 163 9.45 9.30 7.13
CA GLY A 163 8.35 9.04 8.05
C GLY A 163 7.08 9.83 7.73
N ASP A 164 7.19 10.99 7.06
CA ASP A 164 6.04 11.81 6.65
C ASP A 164 5.45 11.38 5.29
N GLY A 165 6.06 10.39 4.64
CA GLY A 165 5.58 9.82 3.39
C GLY A 165 4.21 9.16 3.52
N LEU A 166 3.59 8.93 2.36
CA LEU A 166 2.22 8.49 2.23
C LEU A 166 2.15 6.98 1.92
N PRO A 167 1.82 6.13 2.90
CA PRO A 167 1.70 4.69 2.67
C PRO A 167 0.47 4.34 1.82
N GLU A 168 0.51 3.18 1.19
CA GLU A 168 -0.70 2.43 0.86
C GLU A 168 -1.44 1.93 2.10
N ASP A 169 -2.77 1.92 2.05
CA ASP A 169 -3.65 1.43 3.12
C ASP A 169 -3.34 -0.05 3.47
N GLU A 170 -2.84 -0.84 2.53
CA GLU A 170 -2.31 -2.20 2.76
C GLU A 170 -1.26 -2.25 3.88
N ARG A 171 -0.52 -1.15 4.10
CA ARG A 171 0.50 -1.06 5.14
C ARG A 171 -0.10 -1.14 6.55
N THR A 172 -1.40 -0.85 6.69
CA THR A 172 -2.14 -1.03 7.97
C THR A 172 -2.28 -2.51 8.35
N TRP A 173 -2.08 -3.44 7.41
CA TRP A 173 -2.21 -4.88 7.63
C TRP A 173 -0.88 -5.58 7.83
N ALA A 174 0.24 -4.85 7.90
CA ALA A 174 1.58 -5.45 7.97
C ALA A 174 1.74 -6.43 9.15
N PHE A 175 1.19 -6.09 10.31
CA PHE A 175 1.23 -6.95 11.51
C PHE A 175 0.15 -8.05 11.53
N ASP A 176 -0.67 -8.12 10.49
CA ASP A 176 -1.77 -9.09 10.39
C ASP A 176 -1.37 -10.36 9.63
N PHE A 177 -0.17 -10.35 9.02
CA PHE A 177 0.43 -11.48 8.30
C PHE A 177 -0.43 -12.02 7.15
N ARG A 178 -1.30 -11.19 6.56
CA ARG A 178 -2.02 -11.47 5.30
C ARG A 178 -1.32 -10.85 4.09
N VAL A 179 -0.54 -9.79 4.31
CA VAL A 179 0.15 -9.03 3.27
C VAL A 179 1.57 -8.72 3.76
N MET A 180 2.57 -9.24 3.06
CA MET A 180 3.98 -9.04 3.39
C MET A 180 4.63 -8.13 2.34
N THR A 181 4.43 -6.82 2.51
CA THR A 181 4.91 -5.79 1.58
C THR A 181 6.43 -5.57 1.68
N PRO A 182 7.09 -5.05 0.61
CA PRO A 182 8.51 -4.73 0.66
C PRO A 182 8.88 -3.76 1.79
N THR A 183 8.04 -2.75 2.05
CA THR A 183 8.22 -1.78 3.15
C THR A 183 8.11 -2.36 4.55
N ALA A 184 7.50 -3.53 4.74
CA ALA A 184 7.42 -4.18 6.05
C ALA A 184 8.43 -5.33 6.21
N TRP A 185 9.10 -5.73 5.11
CA TRP A 185 9.97 -6.91 5.07
C TRP A 185 11.34 -6.64 4.42
N TRP A 186 11.73 -5.37 4.25
CA TRP A 186 12.93 -4.97 3.50
C TRP A 186 14.24 -5.56 4.03
N ARG A 187 14.32 -5.95 5.30
CA ARG A 187 15.50 -6.58 5.92
C ARG A 187 15.58 -8.08 5.64
N VAL A 188 14.46 -8.70 5.27
CA VAL A 188 14.35 -10.15 5.05
C VAL A 188 14.60 -10.44 3.56
N PRO A 189 15.50 -11.36 3.21
CA PRO A 189 15.81 -11.69 1.81
C PRO A 189 14.70 -12.59 1.22
N MET A 190 13.49 -12.03 1.09
CA MET A 190 12.32 -12.69 0.51
C MET A 190 11.68 -11.81 -0.56
N GLN A 191 11.07 -12.46 -1.56
CA GLN A 191 10.24 -11.76 -2.53
C GLN A 191 8.95 -11.24 -1.87
N ASN A 192 8.35 -10.23 -2.49
CA ASN A 192 7.06 -9.69 -2.07
C ASN A 192 5.97 -10.78 -2.03
N LEU A 193 5.30 -10.91 -0.89
CA LEU A 193 4.15 -11.82 -0.71
C LEU A 193 2.92 -11.03 -0.27
N SER A 194 2.49 -10.12 -1.15
CA SER A 194 1.24 -9.36 -0.95
C SER A 194 -0.02 -10.12 -1.41
N MET A 195 0.16 -11.26 -2.08
CA MET A 195 -0.90 -12.17 -2.56
C MET A 195 -0.46 -13.61 -2.28
N GLY A 196 -1.42 -14.52 -2.08
CA GLY A 196 -1.15 -15.96 -1.91
C GLY A 196 -1.28 -16.49 -0.47
N LEU A 197 -1.36 -15.60 0.52
CA LEU A 197 -1.83 -15.95 1.86
C LEU A 197 -3.36 -15.82 1.96
N PRO A 198 -4.03 -16.56 2.85
CA PRO A 198 -5.46 -16.43 3.07
C PRO A 198 -5.85 -14.98 3.41
N THR A 199 -6.71 -14.39 2.59
CA THR A 199 -7.20 -13.03 2.77
C THR A 199 -8.56 -13.03 3.46
N ASP A 200 -8.81 -12.01 4.27
CA ASP A 200 -10.11 -11.76 4.91
C ASP A 200 -10.38 -10.25 4.82
N PRO A 201 -11.11 -9.81 3.79
CA PRO A 201 -11.38 -8.39 3.58
C PRO A 201 -12.08 -7.71 4.76
N VAL A 202 -12.97 -8.41 5.47
CA VAL A 202 -13.70 -7.86 6.62
C VAL A 202 -12.74 -7.62 7.79
N ALA A 203 -11.88 -8.59 8.11
CA ALA A 203 -10.86 -8.41 9.14
C ALA A 203 -9.85 -7.32 8.78
N GLN A 204 -9.43 -7.24 7.50
CA GLN A 204 -8.54 -6.21 6.99
C GLN A 204 -9.12 -4.80 7.19
N TYR A 205 -10.38 -4.59 6.82
CA TYR A 205 -11.02 -3.29 6.99
C TYR A 205 -11.35 -2.94 8.45
N ARG A 206 -11.59 -3.94 9.30
CA ARG A 206 -11.68 -3.74 10.76
C ARG A 206 -10.37 -3.17 11.33
N ILE A 207 -9.23 -3.74 10.96
CA ILE A 207 -7.90 -3.26 11.39
C ILE A 207 -7.62 -1.87 10.81
N HIS A 208 -7.92 -1.67 9.52
CA HIS A 208 -7.75 -0.39 8.87
C HIS A 208 -8.55 0.72 9.57
N LYS A 209 -9.85 0.50 9.82
CA LYS A 209 -10.70 1.47 10.54
C LYS A 209 -10.17 1.75 11.93
N ALA A 210 -9.71 0.71 12.63
CA ALA A 210 -9.12 0.84 13.94
C ALA A 210 -7.85 1.72 13.93
N MET A 211 -7.03 1.66 12.87
CA MET A 211 -5.87 2.54 12.71
C MET A 211 -6.29 3.98 12.42
N LEU A 212 -7.24 4.20 11.52
CA LEU A 212 -7.76 5.55 11.26
C LEU A 212 -8.28 6.20 12.55
N GLN A 213 -9.03 5.45 13.34
CA GLN A 213 -9.50 5.88 14.66
C GLN A 213 -8.35 6.24 15.60
N ALA A 214 -7.35 5.35 15.73
CA ALA A 214 -6.18 5.58 16.58
C ALA A 214 -5.39 6.83 16.18
N PHE A 215 -5.27 7.08 14.88
CA PHE A 215 -4.55 8.22 14.33
C PHE A 215 -5.43 9.46 14.18
N GLN A 216 -6.74 9.35 14.39
CA GLN A 216 -7.67 10.47 14.50
C GLN A 216 -7.64 11.06 15.91
N TYR A 217 -7.66 10.18 16.92
CA TYR A 217 -7.77 10.49 18.34
C TYR A 217 -6.87 11.64 18.82
N GLY A 218 -7.45 12.56 19.57
CA GLY A 218 -6.75 13.64 20.27
C GLY A 218 -6.08 14.68 19.34
N ARG A 219 -6.42 14.70 18.05
CA ARG A 219 -5.87 15.64 17.06
C ARG A 219 -6.95 16.52 16.46
N GLU A 220 -6.53 17.57 15.76
CA GLU A 220 -7.41 18.46 15.01
C GLU A 220 -8.38 17.66 14.10
N ALA A 221 -9.65 18.06 14.05
CA ALA A 221 -10.64 17.42 13.19
C ALA A 221 -10.30 17.65 11.71
N LYS A 222 -10.15 16.56 10.95
CA LYS A 222 -9.87 16.55 9.51
C LYS A 222 -10.55 15.33 8.89
N TYR A 223 -10.92 15.41 7.61
CA TYR A 223 -11.42 14.23 6.89
C TYR A 223 -10.27 13.39 6.32
N TRP A 224 -10.52 12.09 6.18
CA TRP A 224 -9.51 11.17 5.67
C TRP A 224 -9.43 11.20 4.14
N VAL A 225 -8.19 11.25 3.64
CA VAL A 225 -7.82 11.04 2.25
C VAL A 225 -6.79 9.91 2.18
N LEU A 226 -7.15 8.83 1.49
CA LEU A 226 -6.52 7.53 1.61
C LEU A 226 -6.26 6.91 0.24
N LYS A 227 -5.41 5.87 0.19
CA LYS A 227 -5.07 5.21 -1.07
C LYS A 227 -4.58 3.80 -0.83
N GLY A 228 -5.19 2.84 -1.52
CA GLY A 228 -4.82 1.43 -1.50
C GLY A 228 -5.45 0.65 -2.65
N PHE A 229 -5.30 -0.67 -2.63
CA PHE A 229 -5.86 -1.60 -3.62
C PHE A 229 -7.21 -2.17 -3.14
N HIS A 230 -8.23 -1.30 -3.13
CA HIS A 230 -9.56 -1.59 -2.57
C HIS A 230 -10.50 -2.33 -3.55
N THR A 231 -10.22 -2.28 -4.85
CA THR A 231 -11.13 -2.66 -5.95
C THR A 231 -11.52 -4.13 -5.98
N THR A 232 -10.73 -5.01 -5.37
CA THR A 232 -11.00 -6.44 -5.24
C THR A 232 -11.78 -6.78 -3.98
N ARG A 233 -12.09 -5.78 -3.16
CA ARG A 233 -12.69 -5.91 -1.82
C ARG A 233 -13.82 -4.90 -1.60
N LEU A 234 -14.50 -4.48 -2.67
CA LEU A 234 -15.48 -3.38 -2.64
C LEU A 234 -16.65 -3.63 -1.68
N GLU A 235 -17.09 -4.88 -1.52
CA GLU A 235 -18.16 -5.23 -0.57
C GLU A 235 -17.75 -4.89 0.87
N ALA A 236 -16.69 -5.52 1.39
CA ALA A 236 -16.20 -5.25 2.74
C ALA A 236 -15.74 -3.78 2.93
N PHE A 237 -15.25 -3.14 1.85
CA PHE A 237 -14.89 -1.72 1.86
C PHE A 237 -16.11 -0.83 2.15
N PHE A 238 -17.18 -0.99 1.38
CA PHE A 238 -18.39 -0.20 1.52
C PHE A 238 -19.24 -0.59 2.73
N ASP A 239 -19.15 -1.84 3.21
CA ASP A 239 -19.75 -2.22 4.49
C ASP A 239 -19.06 -1.51 5.67
N THR A 240 -17.74 -1.32 5.58
CA THR A 240 -16.96 -0.66 6.64
C THR A 240 -17.11 0.86 6.62
N TYR A 241 -17.19 1.44 5.42
CA TYR A 241 -17.33 2.87 5.15
C TYR A 241 -18.51 3.13 4.20
N PRO A 242 -19.75 3.06 4.69
CA PRO A 242 -20.94 3.18 3.85
C PRO A 242 -21.07 4.54 3.14
N ASP A 243 -20.46 5.57 3.73
CA ASP A 243 -20.43 6.96 3.26
C ASP A 243 -19.10 7.34 2.58
N ALA A 244 -18.22 6.38 2.31
CA ALA A 244 -16.99 6.63 1.56
C ALA A 244 -17.26 6.98 0.10
N THR A 245 -16.37 7.77 -0.48
CA THR A 245 -16.23 7.89 -1.93
C THR A 245 -14.90 7.31 -2.38
N LEU A 246 -14.87 6.79 -3.61
CA LEU A 246 -13.68 6.21 -4.22
C LEU A 246 -13.43 6.85 -5.58
N VAL A 247 -12.27 7.47 -5.79
CA VAL A 247 -11.77 7.75 -7.14
C VAL A 247 -11.02 6.52 -7.66
N TRP A 248 -11.44 6.03 -8.82
CA TRP A 248 -10.83 4.86 -9.45
C TRP A 248 -10.15 5.29 -10.75
N LEU A 249 -8.81 5.29 -10.73
CA LEU A 249 -7.99 5.64 -11.88
C LEU A 249 -7.79 4.42 -12.80
N HIS A 250 -8.09 4.60 -14.09
CA HIS A 250 -7.95 3.60 -15.13
C HIS A 250 -6.79 3.94 -16.06
N ARG A 251 -5.95 2.95 -16.34
CA ARG A 251 -4.80 3.09 -17.23
C ARG A 251 -4.71 1.89 -18.15
N ASP A 252 -4.04 2.02 -19.29
CA ASP A 252 -3.76 0.92 -20.20
C ASP A 252 -3.15 -0.30 -19.45
N PRO A 253 -3.88 -1.44 -19.37
CA PRO A 253 -3.44 -2.69 -18.76
C PRO A 253 -2.09 -3.21 -19.27
N VAL A 254 -1.79 -3.04 -20.56
CA VAL A 254 -0.51 -3.50 -21.16
C VAL A 254 0.65 -2.66 -20.63
N MET A 255 0.46 -1.33 -20.57
CA MET A 255 1.47 -0.44 -19.98
C MET A 255 1.59 -0.61 -18.46
N VAL A 256 0.48 -0.90 -17.78
CA VAL A 256 0.47 -1.23 -16.34
C VAL A 256 1.30 -2.48 -16.08
N ALA A 257 1.13 -3.55 -16.87
CA ALA A 257 1.90 -4.78 -16.73
C ALA A 257 3.40 -4.50 -16.91
N ALA A 258 3.79 -3.88 -18.04
CA ALA A 258 5.18 -3.53 -18.32
C ALA A 258 5.81 -2.63 -17.23
N SER A 259 5.10 -1.58 -16.82
CA SER A 259 5.59 -0.66 -15.78
C SER A 259 5.70 -1.35 -14.42
N SER A 260 4.78 -2.25 -14.09
CA SER A 260 4.80 -2.99 -12.81
C SER A 260 5.96 -3.96 -12.74
N THR A 261 6.26 -4.65 -13.85
CA THR A 261 7.41 -5.55 -13.96
C THR A 261 8.72 -4.82 -13.70
N MET A 262 8.97 -3.70 -14.39
CA MET A 262 10.21 -2.93 -14.21
C MET A 262 10.33 -2.37 -12.78
N MET A 263 9.21 -1.88 -12.22
CA MET A 263 9.18 -1.33 -10.87
C MET A 263 9.48 -2.39 -9.82
N MET A 264 8.78 -3.53 -9.87
CA MET A 264 9.03 -4.62 -8.93
C MET A 264 10.44 -5.17 -9.11
N SER A 265 10.97 -5.15 -10.33
CA SER A 265 12.35 -5.54 -10.58
C SER A 265 13.36 -4.68 -9.84
N ASP A 266 13.21 -3.36 -9.92
CA ASP A 266 14.08 -2.43 -9.22
C ASP A 266 13.99 -2.55 -7.69
N ILE A 267 12.80 -2.84 -7.16
CA ILE A 267 12.58 -3.02 -5.71
C ILE A 267 13.17 -4.35 -5.24
N MET A 268 12.83 -5.46 -5.91
CA MET A 268 13.24 -6.80 -5.50
C MET A 268 14.73 -7.04 -5.67
N GLU A 269 15.38 -6.43 -6.68
CA GLU A 269 16.83 -6.54 -6.86
C GLU A 269 17.60 -6.02 -5.62
N GLY A 270 17.09 -4.97 -4.97
CA GLY A 270 17.66 -4.47 -3.71
C GLY A 270 17.45 -5.39 -2.50
N ILE A 271 16.45 -6.27 -2.54
CA ILE A 271 16.09 -7.16 -1.40
C ILE A 271 16.71 -8.56 -1.55
N VAL A 272 16.52 -9.18 -2.71
CA VAL A 272 16.90 -10.59 -2.97
C VAL A 272 18.03 -10.73 -3.99
N GLY A 273 18.56 -9.64 -4.53
CA GLY A 273 19.54 -9.66 -5.62
C GLY A 273 18.88 -9.92 -6.98
N ARG A 274 19.69 -10.33 -7.96
CA ARG A 274 19.26 -10.47 -9.36
C ARG A 274 18.02 -11.36 -9.47
N ILE A 275 16.99 -10.85 -10.15
CA ILE A 275 15.75 -11.57 -10.41
C ILE A 275 15.61 -11.99 -11.88
N ASP A 276 14.75 -12.98 -12.13
CA ASP A 276 14.34 -13.36 -13.48
C ASP A 276 13.21 -12.43 -13.94
N ILE A 277 13.58 -11.38 -14.64
CA ILE A 277 12.65 -10.36 -15.14
C ILE A 277 11.59 -10.93 -16.11
N MET A 278 11.89 -12.02 -16.81
CA MET A 278 10.93 -12.67 -17.73
C MET A 278 9.87 -13.42 -16.94
N LYS A 279 10.26 -14.08 -15.85
CA LYS A 279 9.31 -14.68 -14.90
C LYS A 279 8.43 -13.60 -14.25
N GLU A 280 9.02 -12.49 -13.82
CA GLU A 280 8.27 -11.36 -13.26
C GLU A 280 7.29 -10.74 -14.27
N ALA A 281 7.69 -10.61 -15.54
CA ALA A 281 6.81 -10.13 -16.60
C ALA A 281 5.53 -10.97 -16.72
N LYS A 282 5.68 -12.30 -16.74
CA LYS A 282 4.55 -13.24 -16.78
C LYS A 282 3.67 -13.12 -15.54
N MET A 283 4.28 -13.12 -14.35
CA MET A 283 3.55 -13.00 -13.08
C MET A 283 2.76 -11.69 -12.99
N HIS A 284 3.35 -10.57 -13.41
CA HIS A 284 2.69 -9.27 -13.40
C HIS A 284 1.56 -9.16 -14.42
N LEU A 285 1.72 -9.74 -15.62
CA LEU A 285 0.65 -9.80 -16.60
C LEU A 285 -0.53 -10.63 -16.09
N GLU A 286 -0.29 -11.82 -15.52
CA GLU A 286 -1.34 -12.64 -14.92
C GLU A 286 -2.08 -11.89 -13.78
N ARG A 287 -1.34 -11.11 -12.98
CA ARG A 287 -1.96 -10.26 -11.95
C ARG A 287 -2.88 -9.19 -12.57
N VAL A 288 -2.45 -8.55 -13.65
CA VAL A 288 -3.27 -7.57 -14.37
C VAL A 288 -4.51 -8.24 -14.96
N ARG A 289 -4.37 -9.41 -15.60
CA ARG A 289 -5.49 -10.20 -16.12
C ARG A 289 -6.52 -10.51 -15.03
N TRP A 290 -6.05 -11.00 -13.88
CA TRP A 290 -6.91 -11.29 -12.74
C TRP A 290 -7.63 -10.03 -12.23
N SER A 291 -6.91 -8.92 -12.04
CA SER A 291 -7.46 -7.67 -11.51
C SER A 291 -8.48 -7.03 -12.46
N ILE A 292 -8.17 -6.99 -13.76
CA ILE A 292 -9.11 -6.52 -14.79
C ILE A 292 -10.31 -7.45 -14.91
N GLY A 293 -10.10 -8.77 -14.85
CA GLY A 293 -11.18 -9.76 -14.81
C GLY A 293 -12.14 -9.52 -13.64
N ASN A 294 -11.60 -9.30 -12.43
CA ASN A 294 -12.39 -8.94 -11.25
C ASN A 294 -13.15 -7.62 -11.47
N THR A 295 -12.50 -6.59 -12.00
CA THR A 295 -13.12 -5.28 -12.28
C THR A 295 -14.30 -5.43 -13.25
N MET A 296 -14.12 -6.21 -14.31
CA MET A 296 -15.15 -6.41 -15.33
C MET A 296 -16.33 -7.24 -14.83
N ALA A 297 -16.09 -8.20 -13.93
CA ALA A 297 -17.10 -9.11 -13.40
C ALA A 297 -17.81 -8.61 -12.12
N ASN A 298 -17.20 -7.70 -11.36
CA ASN A 298 -17.75 -7.23 -10.09
C ASN A 298 -18.88 -6.20 -10.32
N PRO A 299 -20.12 -6.46 -9.85
CA PRO A 299 -21.23 -5.53 -10.02
C PRO A 299 -21.05 -4.22 -9.24
N LEU A 300 -20.28 -4.22 -8.13
CA LEU A 300 -19.98 -3.01 -7.37
C LEU A 300 -19.03 -2.06 -8.11
N THR A 301 -18.48 -2.46 -9.26
CA THR A 301 -17.70 -1.54 -10.10
C THR A 301 -18.55 -0.36 -10.59
N ASP A 302 -19.87 -0.53 -10.75
CA ASP A 302 -20.78 0.54 -11.16
C ASP A 302 -21.49 1.22 -9.96
N ASP A 303 -20.99 1.03 -8.73
CA ASP A 303 -21.56 1.65 -7.53
C ASP A 303 -21.49 3.20 -7.63
N PRO A 304 -22.57 3.93 -7.31
CA PRO A 304 -22.63 5.38 -7.46
C PRO A 304 -21.66 6.15 -6.56
N ARG A 305 -21.00 5.48 -5.59
CA ARG A 305 -19.93 6.05 -4.75
C ARG A 305 -18.55 6.04 -5.42
N ILE A 306 -18.45 5.50 -6.64
CA ILE A 306 -17.20 5.40 -7.39
C ILE A 306 -17.16 6.47 -8.49
N HIS A 307 -16.06 7.23 -8.52
CA HIS A 307 -15.73 8.21 -9.54
C HIS A 307 -14.61 7.68 -10.44
N HIS A 308 -14.96 7.22 -11.64
CA HIS A 308 -13.97 6.71 -12.59
C HIS A 308 -13.24 7.86 -13.31
N VAL A 309 -11.92 7.74 -13.39
CA VAL A 309 -11.04 8.74 -13.99
C VAL A 309 -10.05 8.05 -14.91
N LEU A 310 -9.83 8.60 -16.10
CA LEU A 310 -8.76 8.15 -16.97
C LEU A 310 -7.42 8.70 -16.50
N TYR A 311 -6.41 7.84 -16.44
CA TYR A 311 -5.04 8.26 -16.15
C TYR A 311 -4.59 9.35 -17.11
N HIS A 312 -4.90 9.22 -18.42
CA HIS A 312 -4.58 10.21 -19.44
C HIS A 312 -5.07 11.62 -19.08
N ASP A 313 -6.34 11.74 -18.68
CA ASP A 313 -6.94 13.02 -18.30
C ASP A 313 -6.34 13.54 -16.99
N PHE A 314 -6.09 12.63 -16.03
CA PHE A 314 -5.48 12.97 -14.77
C PHE A 314 -4.08 13.56 -14.91
N VAL A 315 -3.20 12.98 -15.75
CA VAL A 315 -1.86 13.56 -15.97
C VAL A 315 -1.91 14.86 -16.78
N ALA A 316 -2.94 15.09 -17.59
CA ALA A 316 -3.10 16.31 -18.37
C ALA A 316 -3.44 17.53 -17.49
N ASP A 317 -4.37 17.37 -16.54
CA ASP A 317 -4.67 18.38 -15.51
C ASP A 317 -5.00 17.71 -14.16
N PRO A 318 -3.98 17.44 -13.32
CA PRO A 318 -4.20 16.76 -12.04
C PRO A 318 -5.10 17.54 -11.09
N VAL A 319 -4.99 18.88 -11.08
CA VAL A 319 -5.75 19.73 -10.16
C VAL A 319 -7.21 19.81 -10.57
N ALA A 320 -7.50 19.92 -11.87
CA ALA A 320 -8.87 19.88 -12.36
C ALA A 320 -9.55 18.53 -12.08
N THR A 321 -8.81 17.44 -12.22
CA THR A 321 -9.31 16.09 -11.92
C THR A 321 -9.62 15.93 -10.43
N VAL A 322 -8.73 16.38 -9.54
CA VAL A 322 -8.98 16.37 -8.09
C VAL A 322 -10.19 17.23 -7.75
N ARG A 323 -10.33 18.41 -8.35
CA ARG A 323 -11.52 19.27 -8.18
C ARG A 323 -12.81 18.53 -8.59
N GLY A 324 -12.79 17.80 -9.70
CA GLY A 324 -13.91 16.97 -10.14
C GLY A 324 -14.29 15.91 -9.12
N TYR A 325 -13.30 15.25 -8.53
CA TYR A 325 -13.54 14.27 -7.46
C TYR A 325 -14.08 14.91 -6.17
N TYR A 326 -13.63 16.11 -5.79
CA TYR A 326 -14.19 16.84 -4.65
C TYR A 326 -15.66 17.20 -4.86
N ALA A 327 -16.00 17.67 -6.06
CA ALA A 327 -17.39 17.94 -6.42
C ALA A 327 -18.24 16.66 -6.37
N PHE A 328 -17.74 15.55 -6.90
CA PHE A 328 -18.38 14.23 -6.80
C PHE A 328 -18.58 13.80 -5.34
N ALA A 329 -17.57 14.00 -4.49
CA ALA A 329 -17.62 13.68 -3.07
C ALA A 329 -18.48 14.65 -2.25
N GLY A 330 -19.03 15.70 -2.87
CA GLY A 330 -19.80 16.74 -2.19
C GLY A 330 -18.99 17.51 -1.16
N ARG A 331 -17.73 17.83 -1.49
CA ARG A 331 -16.81 18.62 -0.66
C ARG A 331 -16.43 19.92 -1.34
N ASP A 332 -16.25 20.96 -0.53
CA ASP A 332 -15.83 22.27 -1.01
C ASP A 332 -14.39 22.21 -1.54
N PHE A 333 -14.17 22.86 -2.68
CA PHE A 333 -12.85 23.02 -3.29
C PHE A 333 -12.64 24.48 -3.65
N GLY A 334 -11.82 25.19 -2.86
CA GLY A 334 -11.56 26.62 -3.03
C GLY A 334 -10.10 26.92 -3.35
N GLU A 335 -9.77 28.21 -3.28
CA GLU A 335 -8.42 28.74 -3.59
C GLU A 335 -7.32 28.14 -2.69
N ARG A 336 -7.64 27.84 -1.42
CA ARG A 336 -6.70 27.22 -0.47
C ARG A 336 -6.26 25.83 -0.93
N GLN A 337 -7.21 24.96 -1.27
CA GLN A 337 -6.96 23.60 -1.76
C GLN A 337 -6.19 23.64 -3.07
N GLU A 338 -6.67 24.45 -4.02
CA GLU A 338 -6.02 24.60 -5.33
C GLU A 338 -4.57 25.07 -5.21
N SER A 339 -4.33 26.11 -4.40
CA SER A 339 -2.99 26.66 -4.21
C SER A 339 -2.04 25.65 -3.56
N ALA A 340 -2.51 24.87 -2.58
CA ALA A 340 -1.71 23.84 -1.94
C ALA A 340 -1.29 22.74 -2.93
N MET A 341 -2.23 22.27 -3.77
CA MET A 341 -1.98 21.26 -4.80
C MET A 341 -1.05 21.77 -5.90
N ARG A 342 -1.26 23.00 -6.38
CA ARG A 342 -0.38 23.61 -7.40
C ARG A 342 1.03 23.83 -6.87
N ARG A 343 1.18 24.27 -5.62
CA ARG A 343 2.48 24.38 -4.96
C ARG A 343 3.16 23.02 -4.86
N TYR A 344 2.43 21.98 -4.44
CA TYR A 344 2.97 20.62 -4.40
C TYR A 344 3.52 20.19 -5.76
N LEU A 345 2.77 20.37 -6.85
CA LEU A 345 3.22 20.04 -8.20
C LEU A 345 4.48 20.81 -8.63
N ALA A 346 4.58 22.08 -8.26
CA ALA A 346 5.74 22.93 -8.58
C ALA A 346 7.01 22.48 -7.83
N GLU A 347 6.87 22.07 -6.57
CA GLU A 347 7.98 21.70 -5.68
C GLU A 347 8.38 20.23 -5.80
N ASN A 348 7.48 19.34 -6.26
CA ASN A 348 7.64 17.88 -6.22
C ASN A 348 7.61 17.25 -7.61
N ARG A 349 8.51 17.67 -8.49
CA ARG A 349 8.66 17.03 -9.81
C ARG A 349 8.86 15.52 -9.68
N GLY A 350 8.13 14.76 -10.50
CA GLY A 350 8.14 13.30 -10.46
C GLY A 350 9.46 12.67 -10.91
N ASP A 351 10.28 13.40 -11.67
CA ASP A 351 11.59 12.94 -12.19
C ASP A 351 12.80 13.49 -11.42
N ARG A 352 12.60 14.06 -10.22
CA ARG A 352 13.67 14.71 -9.44
C ARG A 352 14.81 13.79 -9.02
N HIS A 353 14.55 12.48 -8.93
CA HIS A 353 15.55 11.45 -8.64
C HIS A 353 16.06 10.75 -9.91
N GLY A 354 15.59 11.15 -11.10
CA GLY A 354 15.83 10.48 -12.36
C GLY A 354 14.54 10.00 -13.02
N LYS A 355 14.62 9.69 -14.30
CA LYS A 355 13.47 9.18 -15.07
C LYS A 355 13.33 7.68 -14.89
N PHE A 356 12.12 7.24 -14.60
CA PHE A 356 11.78 5.82 -14.63
C PHE A 356 11.46 5.37 -16.07
N HIS A 357 12.33 4.52 -16.61
CA HIS A 357 12.27 4.02 -17.98
C HIS A 357 11.63 2.62 -18.03
N TYR A 358 10.63 2.46 -18.88
CA TYR A 358 10.01 1.19 -19.21
C TYR A 358 9.32 1.30 -20.56
N SER A 359 9.21 0.17 -21.26
CA SER A 359 8.44 0.00 -22.48
C SER A 359 7.79 -1.39 -22.47
N THR A 360 6.92 -1.65 -23.44
CA THR A 360 6.30 -2.97 -23.63
C THR A 360 7.29 -4.05 -24.06
N GLN A 361 8.55 -3.69 -24.38
CA GLN A 361 9.59 -4.64 -24.80
C GLN A 361 9.79 -5.78 -23.79
N VAL A 362 9.67 -5.50 -22.48
CA VAL A 362 9.79 -6.53 -21.44
C VAL A 362 8.72 -7.64 -21.57
N LEU A 363 7.55 -7.31 -22.12
CA LEU A 363 6.49 -8.29 -22.39
C LEU A 363 6.79 -9.07 -23.67
N VAL A 364 7.32 -8.40 -24.70
CA VAL A 364 7.76 -9.05 -25.95
C VAL A 364 8.89 -10.05 -25.67
N ASP A 365 9.89 -9.65 -24.89
CA ASP A 365 11.00 -10.50 -24.47
C ASP A 365 10.51 -11.72 -23.67
N ALA A 366 9.42 -11.56 -22.90
CA ALA A 366 8.76 -12.63 -22.17
C ALA A 366 7.90 -13.56 -23.04
N GLY A 367 7.77 -13.25 -24.34
CA GLY A 367 7.09 -14.06 -25.35
C GLY A 367 5.65 -13.66 -25.64
N TYR A 368 5.23 -12.43 -25.32
CA TYR A 368 3.88 -11.95 -25.62
C TYR A 368 3.82 -11.08 -26.87
N ASP A 369 2.74 -11.22 -27.64
CA ASP A 369 2.38 -10.33 -28.74
C ASP A 369 1.54 -9.15 -28.21
N ILE A 370 1.97 -7.92 -28.51
CA ILE A 370 1.32 -6.71 -27.98
C ILE A 370 -0.05 -6.47 -28.62
N ASP A 371 -0.23 -6.83 -29.89
CA ASP A 371 -1.52 -6.67 -30.57
C ASP A 371 -2.54 -7.68 -30.04
N GLU A 372 -2.11 -8.92 -29.76
CA GLU A 372 -2.95 -9.91 -29.07
C GLU A 372 -3.36 -9.44 -27.67
N LEU A 373 -2.43 -8.88 -26.87
CA LEU A 373 -2.77 -8.32 -25.56
C LEU A 373 -3.73 -7.12 -25.65
N ASN A 374 -3.55 -6.26 -26.66
CA ASN A 374 -4.47 -5.14 -26.89
C ASN A 374 -5.87 -5.62 -27.27
N ALA A 375 -5.98 -6.67 -28.09
CA ALA A 375 -7.25 -7.30 -28.42
C ALA A 375 -7.89 -7.96 -27.18
N GLU A 376 -7.11 -8.63 -26.35
CA GLU A 376 -7.56 -9.25 -25.10
C GLU A 376 -8.20 -8.21 -24.16
N PHE A 377 -7.57 -7.05 -23.97
CA PHE A 377 -8.06 -6.00 -23.09
C PHE A 377 -9.00 -4.98 -23.75
N ALA A 378 -9.48 -5.24 -24.98
CA ALA A 378 -10.41 -4.35 -25.68
C ALA A 378 -11.74 -4.12 -24.92
N PRO A 379 -12.38 -5.14 -24.30
CA PRO A 379 -13.63 -4.91 -23.55
C PRO A 379 -13.48 -3.95 -22.36
N PHE A 380 -12.33 -4.01 -21.66
CA PHE A 380 -12.03 -3.08 -20.56
C PHE A 380 -11.88 -1.65 -21.08
N ARG A 381 -11.21 -1.48 -22.23
CA ARG A 381 -11.03 -0.17 -22.86
C ARG A 381 -12.35 0.43 -23.31
N GLU A 382 -13.20 -0.37 -23.94
CA GLU A 382 -14.52 0.07 -24.39
C GLU A 382 -15.38 0.53 -23.20
N ARG A 383 -15.38 -0.24 -22.09
CA ARG A 383 -16.15 0.10 -20.90
C ARG A 383 -15.74 1.42 -20.27
N PHE A 384 -14.44 1.68 -20.14
CA PHE A 384 -13.94 2.84 -19.38
C PHE A 384 -13.37 3.97 -20.24
N GLY A 385 -13.33 3.82 -21.56
CA GLY A 385 -12.73 4.79 -22.48
C GLY A 385 -11.21 4.85 -22.42
N VAL A 386 -10.54 3.77 -22.01
CA VAL A 386 -9.08 3.75 -21.82
C VAL A 386 -8.37 3.66 -23.18
N PRO A 387 -7.53 4.64 -23.57
CA PRO A 387 -6.78 4.56 -24.82
C PRO A 387 -5.64 3.54 -24.74
N ILE A 388 -5.20 3.04 -25.90
CA ILE A 388 -3.92 2.34 -26.02
C ILE A 388 -2.80 3.36 -25.85
N GLU A 389 -1.91 3.14 -24.90
CA GLU A 389 -0.73 3.96 -24.68
C GLU A 389 0.45 3.42 -25.50
N VAL A 390 1.16 4.31 -26.18
CA VAL A 390 2.42 3.98 -26.87
C VAL A 390 3.56 4.74 -26.20
N ARG A 391 4.39 4.02 -25.44
CA ARG A 391 5.62 4.56 -24.84
C ARG A 391 6.82 4.00 -25.60
N LYS A 392 7.55 4.90 -26.27
CA LYS A 392 8.83 4.56 -26.92
C LYS A 392 9.94 4.44 -25.90
#